data_AF-A0A6C0AL88-F1
#
_entry.id   AF-A0A6C0AL88-F1
#
_cell.length_a   1.000
_cell.length_b   1.000
_cell.length_c   1.000
_cell.angle_alpha   90.00
_cell.angle_beta   90.00
_cell.angle_gamma   90.00
#
_symmetry.space_group_name_H-M   'P 1'
#
loop_
_entity.id
_entity.type
_entity.pdbx_description
1 polymer ?
#
loop_
_entity_poly.entity_id
_entity_poly.type
_entity_poly.pdbx_seq_one_letter_code
_entity_poly.pdbx_strand_id
1 'polypeptide(L)'
;MTTSVSLLKRECFVCNKLVKPSIVMDAHIVCYTWQKSFEKDNNMLYFNKYNDYTCVPCGKDLMKWDNFKNKREYLLNRTLEKQNINITLPLPKKIELCVTCNGYTQYLTSDSIYIRFGYIEGLGQFCEDCYSKTIDNRFMMREFHRDYLF
;
A
#
# COMPACT_ATOMS: atom_id res chain seq x y z
N MET A 1 -17.42 27.50 31.65
CA MET A 1 -16.92 26.53 32.66
C MET A 1 -15.77 25.74 32.03
N THR A 2 -14.53 26.16 32.25
CA THR A 2 -13.33 25.50 31.72
C THR A 2 -12.90 24.42 32.71
N THR A 3 -13.28 23.18 32.45
CA THR A 3 -12.75 22.01 33.16
C THR A 3 -11.28 21.86 32.82
N SER A 4 -10.41 22.34 33.71
CA SER A 4 -8.97 22.08 33.67
C SER A 4 -8.73 20.61 34.00
N VAL A 5 -8.80 19.76 32.98
CA VAL A 5 -8.29 18.39 33.08
C VAL A 5 -6.79 18.51 33.33
N SER A 6 -6.33 18.14 34.51
CA SER A 6 -4.89 18.05 34.81
C SER A 6 -4.27 17.08 33.80
N LEU A 7 -3.53 17.61 32.84
CA LEU A 7 -2.93 16.82 31.77
C LEU A 7 -1.79 15.99 32.36
N LEU A 8 -2.09 14.72 32.64
CA LEU A 8 -1.11 13.67 32.90
C LEU A 8 0.01 13.75 31.85
N LYS A 9 1.25 13.46 32.26
CA LYS A 9 2.37 13.35 31.30
C LYS A 9 1.99 12.30 30.25
N ARG A 10 2.16 12.64 28.98
CA ARG A 10 1.88 11.79 27.83
C ARG A 10 3.17 11.60 27.03
N GLU A 11 3.30 10.44 26.43
CA GLU A 11 4.42 10.13 25.56
C GLU A 11 4.03 10.35 24.09
N CYS A 12 4.92 10.94 23.31
CA CYS A 12 4.75 11.02 21.86
C CYS A 12 5.05 9.65 21.25
N PHE A 13 4.09 9.00 20.59
CA PHE A 13 4.30 7.65 20.03
C PHE A 13 5.34 7.58 18.90
N VAL A 14 5.72 8.72 18.31
CA VAL A 14 6.70 8.78 17.20
C VAL A 14 8.13 8.91 17.71
N CYS A 15 8.36 9.72 18.75
CA CYS A 15 9.72 10.03 19.23
C CYS A 15 9.94 9.67 20.69
N ASN A 16 8.98 9.03 21.35
CA ASN A 16 9.00 8.60 22.76
C ASN A 16 9.27 9.73 23.76
N LYS A 17 9.11 11.00 23.33
CA LYS A 17 9.29 12.16 24.19
C LYS A 17 8.12 12.26 25.15
N LEU A 18 8.42 12.25 26.45
CA LEU A 18 7.46 12.61 27.50
C LEU A 18 7.19 14.12 27.47
N VAL A 19 5.92 14.48 27.32
CA VAL A 19 5.43 15.85 27.29
C VAL A 19 4.37 15.99 28.38
N LYS A 20 4.37 17.11 29.11
CA LYS A 20 3.25 17.50 29.96
C LYS A 20 2.40 18.49 29.16
N PRO A 21 1.32 18.05 28.50
CA PRO A 21 0.71 18.92 27.51
C PRO A 21 0.05 20.14 28.17
N SER A 22 0.12 21.30 27.52
CA SER A 22 -0.71 22.46 27.87
C SER A 22 -2.12 22.31 27.30
N ILE A 23 -2.19 21.87 26.04
CA ILE A 23 -3.42 21.50 25.36
C ILE A 23 -3.17 20.26 24.50
N VAL A 24 -4.22 19.49 24.28
CA VAL A 24 -4.26 18.40 23.31
C VAL A 24 -5.26 18.81 22.24
N MET A 25 -4.83 18.78 20.99
CA MET A 25 -5.65 19.22 19.85
C MET A 25 -5.90 18.04 18.92
N ASP A 26 -7.09 17.97 18.33
CA ASP A 26 -7.39 16.95 17.32
C ASP A 26 -6.61 17.24 16.03
N ALA A 27 -5.79 16.28 15.62
CA ALA A 27 -4.95 16.38 14.43
C ALA A 27 -5.77 16.60 13.15
N HIS A 28 -6.94 15.97 13.03
CA HIS A 28 -7.80 16.12 11.86
C HIS A 28 -8.39 17.54 11.77
N ILE A 29 -8.68 18.18 12.90
CA ILE A 29 -9.20 19.56 12.91
C ILE A 29 -8.07 20.56 12.64
N VAL A 30 -6.93 20.37 13.32
CA VAL A 30 -5.81 21.29 13.28
C VAL A 30 -5.11 21.32 11.91
N CYS A 31 -5.14 20.22 11.15
CA CYS A 31 -4.53 20.20 9.82
C CYS A 31 -5.19 21.19 8.84
N TYR A 32 -6.47 21.53 9.03
CA TYR A 32 -7.19 22.53 8.23
C TYR A 32 -7.21 23.93 8.85
N THR A 33 -6.98 24.04 10.16
CA THR A 33 -7.14 25.29 10.93
C THR A 33 -5.86 25.74 11.62
N TRP A 34 -4.69 25.42 11.04
CA TRP A 34 -3.39 25.64 11.68
C TRP A 34 -3.15 27.09 12.11
N GLN A 35 -2.75 27.30 13.36
CA GLN A 35 -2.37 28.61 13.91
C GLN A 35 -0.96 28.58 14.50
N LYS A 36 -0.23 29.70 14.43
CA LYS A 36 1.11 29.84 15.03
C LYS A 36 1.11 29.59 16.55
N SER A 37 0.00 29.92 17.23
CA SER A 37 -0.20 29.68 18.66
C SER A 37 -0.15 28.19 19.04
N PHE A 38 -0.34 27.28 18.09
CA PHE A 38 -0.29 25.84 18.31
C PHE A 38 1.14 25.30 18.39
N GLU A 39 2.14 26.06 17.94
CA GLU A 39 3.55 25.62 17.89
C GLU A 39 4.27 25.63 19.24
N LYS A 40 3.55 25.80 20.35
CA LYS A 40 4.15 25.69 21.69
C LYS A 40 4.69 24.27 21.90
N ASP A 41 5.90 24.18 22.44
CA ASP A 41 6.63 22.91 22.62
C ASP A 41 5.92 21.86 23.47
N ASN A 42 5.01 22.30 24.33
CA ASN A 42 4.23 21.45 25.21
C ASN A 42 2.79 21.25 24.71
N ASN A 43 2.45 21.62 23.48
CA ASN A 43 1.18 21.18 22.90
C ASN A 43 1.34 19.77 22.33
N MET A 44 0.23 19.02 22.29
CA MET A 44 0.19 17.72 21.65
C MET A 44 -0.95 17.62 20.65
N LEU A 45 -0.76 16.75 19.66
CA LEU A 45 -1.75 16.42 18.64
C LEU A 45 -2.27 15.01 18.92
N TYR A 46 -3.58 14.83 18.91
CA TYR A 46 -4.24 13.54 19.00
C TYR A 46 -4.66 13.08 17.61
N PHE A 47 -4.24 11.88 17.22
CA PHE A 47 -4.62 11.28 15.95
C PHE A 47 -5.64 10.17 16.18
N ASN A 48 -6.91 10.45 15.88
CA ASN A 48 -8.00 9.48 16.06
C ASN A 48 -7.75 8.16 15.31
N LYS A 49 -7.17 8.23 14.10
CA LYS A 49 -6.81 7.06 13.29
C LYS A 49 -5.88 6.07 14.00
N TYR A 50 -4.97 6.56 14.83
CA TYR A 50 -4.01 5.74 15.57
C TYR A 50 -4.42 5.56 17.03
N ASN A 51 -5.46 6.28 17.49
CA ASN A 51 -5.84 6.40 18.90
C ASN A 51 -4.64 6.81 19.78
N ASP A 52 -3.82 7.75 19.30
CA ASP A 52 -2.52 8.04 19.91
C ASP A 52 -2.11 9.51 19.82
N TYR A 53 -1.08 9.90 20.58
CA TYR A 53 -0.65 11.29 20.73
C TYR A 53 0.75 11.56 20.20
N THR A 54 0.96 12.71 19.56
CA THR A 54 2.29 13.17 19.14
C THR A 54 2.62 14.54 19.73
N CYS A 55 3.91 14.84 19.83
CA CYS A 55 4.33 16.23 19.90
C CYS A 55 4.01 16.95 18.57
N VAL A 56 3.96 18.27 18.60
CA VAL A 56 3.63 19.10 17.43
C VAL A 56 4.55 18.82 16.22
N PRO A 57 5.89 18.77 16.36
CA PRO A 57 6.77 18.47 15.23
C PRO A 57 6.48 17.13 14.57
N CYS A 58 6.44 16.05 15.36
CA CYS A 58 6.17 14.70 14.84
C CYS A 58 4.77 14.59 14.21
N GLY A 59 3.78 15.28 14.77
CA GLY A 59 2.44 15.31 14.20
C GLY A 59 2.38 16.05 12.86
N LYS A 60 3.14 17.14 12.68
CA LYS A 60 3.24 17.82 11.38
C LYS A 60 3.82 16.91 10.31
N ASP A 61 4.85 16.13 10.64
CA ASP A 61 5.46 15.20 9.70
C ASP A 61 4.52 14.02 9.38
N LEU A 62 3.78 13.54 10.38
CA LEU A 62 2.76 12.50 10.19
C LEU A 62 1.57 12.99 9.35
N MET A 63 1.11 14.22 9.53
CA MET A 63 0.06 14.83 8.70
C MET A 63 0.50 14.97 7.25
N LYS A 64 1.75 15.41 7.02
CA LYS A 64 2.34 15.43 5.67
C LYS A 64 2.30 14.01 5.09
N TRP A 65 2.77 13.01 5.83
CA TRP A 65 2.78 11.60 5.41
C TRP A 65 1.40 11.08 5.00
N ASP A 66 0.37 11.36 5.80
CA ASP A 66 -0.98 10.87 5.55
C ASP A 66 -1.66 11.53 4.34
N ASN A 67 -1.30 12.78 4.03
CA ASN A 67 -1.85 13.53 2.89
C ASN A 67 -1.17 13.25 1.54
N PHE A 68 -0.06 12.52 1.49
CA PHE A 68 0.63 12.22 0.23
C PHE A 68 -0.06 11.08 -0.54
N LYS A 69 -0.57 11.39 -1.74
CA LYS A 69 -1.06 10.39 -2.72
C LYS A 69 0.04 9.40 -3.18
N ASN A 70 1.32 9.75 -3.01
CA ASN A 70 2.47 8.96 -3.44
C ASN A 70 3.28 8.38 -2.27
N LYS A 71 2.62 7.82 -1.24
CA LYS A 71 3.28 7.14 -0.10
C LYS A 71 4.39 6.17 -0.55
N ARG A 72 4.18 5.47 -1.68
CA ARG A 72 5.15 4.55 -2.28
C ARG A 72 6.45 5.25 -2.70
N GLU A 73 6.36 6.40 -3.34
CA GLU A 73 7.53 7.11 -3.89
C GLU A 73 8.42 7.67 -2.77
N TYR A 74 7.82 8.18 -1.69
CA TYR A 74 8.59 8.63 -0.53
C TYR A 74 9.16 7.47 0.27
N LEU A 75 8.45 6.34 0.41
CA LEU A 75 9.04 5.13 1.02
C LEU A 75 10.30 4.69 0.27
N LEU A 76 10.27 4.74 -1.07
CA LEU A 76 11.42 4.42 -1.92
C LEU A 76 12.56 5.44 -1.80
N ASN A 77 12.23 6.71 -1.52
CA ASN A 77 13.19 7.81 -1.41
C ASN A 77 13.67 8.08 0.03
N ARG A 78 13.31 7.24 1.01
CA ARG A 78 13.84 7.37 2.38
C ARG A 78 15.31 6.96 2.44
N THR A 79 16.19 7.94 2.38
CA THR A 79 17.55 7.83 2.90
C THR A 79 17.53 8.17 4.40
N LEU A 80 17.56 7.14 5.26
CA LEU A 80 18.07 7.34 6.62
C LEU A 80 19.59 7.41 6.49
N GLU A 81 20.21 8.41 7.12
CA GLU A 81 21.64 8.74 7.07
C GLU A 81 22.53 7.64 6.45
N LYS A 82 22.81 7.80 5.15
CA LYS A 82 23.79 7.01 4.37
C LYS A 82 23.57 5.49 4.28
N GLN A 83 22.39 4.96 4.60
CA GLN A 83 22.05 3.57 4.22
C GLN A 83 20.77 3.54 3.40
N ASN A 84 20.91 3.20 2.12
CA ASN A 84 19.79 2.73 1.31
C ASN A 84 19.24 1.49 2.00
N ILE A 85 18.08 1.63 2.63
CA ILE A 85 17.37 0.49 3.20
C ILE A 85 16.94 -0.34 1.99
N ASN A 86 17.59 -1.47 1.76
CA ASN A 86 17.15 -2.42 0.76
C ASN A 86 15.93 -3.15 1.34
N ILE A 87 14.79 -2.47 1.35
CA ILE A 87 13.52 -3.05 1.74
C ILE A 87 13.15 -4.03 0.63
N THR A 88 13.54 -5.28 0.80
CA THR A 88 12.93 -6.40 0.07
C THR A 88 11.52 -6.56 0.63
N LEU A 89 10.60 -5.73 0.17
CA LEU A 89 9.18 -6.07 0.26
C LEU A 89 9.02 -7.31 -0.61
N PRO A 90 8.70 -8.51 -0.06
CA PRO A 90 8.24 -9.58 -0.90
C PRO A 90 6.94 -9.07 -1.53
N LEU A 91 7.01 -8.60 -2.78
CA LEU A 91 5.81 -8.32 -3.54
C LEU A 91 4.99 -9.60 -3.48
N PRO A 92 3.72 -9.55 -3.04
CA PRO A 92 2.89 -10.74 -3.01
C PRO A 92 2.90 -11.31 -4.42
N LYS A 93 3.49 -12.50 -4.57
CA LYS A 93 3.59 -13.18 -5.86
C LYS A 93 2.17 -13.49 -6.30
N LYS A 94 1.66 -12.71 -7.24
CA LYS A 94 0.30 -12.87 -7.74
C LYS A 94 0.28 -14.08 -8.67
N ILE A 95 -0.46 -15.11 -8.28
CA ILE A 95 -0.68 -16.30 -9.09
C ILE A 95 -1.62 -15.94 -10.24
N GLU A 96 -1.27 -16.41 -11.45
CA GLU A 96 -2.11 -16.27 -12.64
C GLU A 96 -3.30 -17.23 -12.55
N LEU A 97 -4.48 -16.76 -12.93
CA LEU A 97 -5.71 -17.57 -12.92
C LEU A 97 -6.01 -18.08 -14.33
N CYS A 98 -6.65 -19.25 -14.40
CA CYS A 98 -7.13 -19.80 -15.67
C CYS A 98 -8.26 -18.93 -16.22
N VAL A 99 -8.16 -18.51 -17.49
CA VAL A 99 -9.16 -17.67 -18.17
C VAL A 99 -10.54 -18.31 -18.27
N THR A 100 -10.62 -19.65 -18.30
CA THR A 100 -11.89 -20.37 -18.45
C THR A 100 -12.59 -20.63 -17.12
N CYS A 101 -11.85 -21.11 -16.11
CA CYS A 101 -12.45 -21.57 -14.85
C CYS A 101 -12.10 -20.69 -13.63
N ASN A 102 -11.26 -19.67 -13.81
CA ASN A 102 -10.69 -18.83 -12.75
C ASN A 102 -9.92 -19.61 -11.66
N GLY A 103 -9.58 -20.88 -11.91
CA GLY A 103 -8.75 -21.68 -11.01
C GLY A 103 -7.29 -21.20 -11.00
N TYR A 104 -6.59 -21.44 -9.89
CA TYR A 104 -5.16 -21.12 -9.80
C TYR A 104 -4.33 -21.95 -10.79
N THR A 105 -3.35 -21.30 -11.41
CA THR A 105 -2.33 -21.99 -12.22
C THR A 105 -1.02 -22.10 -11.43
N GLN A 106 -0.06 -22.83 -11.98
CA GLN A 106 1.28 -22.91 -11.40
C GLN A 106 2.16 -21.68 -11.68
N TYR A 107 1.67 -20.74 -12.50
CA TYR A 107 2.45 -19.60 -12.97
C TYR A 107 2.09 -18.32 -12.20
N LEU A 108 3.07 -17.45 -12.04
CA LEU A 108 2.88 -16.10 -11.54
C LEU A 108 2.54 -15.16 -12.70
N THR A 109 1.84 -14.07 -12.41
CA THR A 109 1.57 -13.04 -13.42
C THR A 109 2.84 -12.41 -14.01
N SER A 110 3.97 -12.51 -13.30
CA SER A 110 5.29 -12.03 -13.72
C SER A 110 6.11 -13.03 -14.52
N ASP A 111 5.73 -14.32 -14.57
CA ASP A 111 6.53 -15.33 -15.25
C ASP A 111 6.54 -15.09 -16.76
N SER A 112 7.63 -15.40 -17.46
CA SER A 112 7.68 -15.21 -18.91
C SER A 112 6.64 -16.08 -19.63
N ILE A 113 5.86 -15.53 -20.56
CA ILE A 113 4.86 -16.32 -21.32
C ILE A 113 5.48 -17.50 -22.08
N TYR A 114 6.77 -17.40 -22.46
CA TYR A 114 7.49 -18.45 -23.18
C TYR A 114 7.73 -19.72 -22.36
N ILE A 115 7.63 -19.66 -21.02
CA ILE A 115 7.78 -20.83 -20.14
C ILE A 115 6.44 -21.38 -19.64
N ARG A 116 5.32 -20.74 -20.01
CA ARG A 116 4.00 -21.08 -19.49
C ARG A 116 3.31 -22.12 -20.38
N PHE A 117 3.13 -23.32 -19.87
CA PHE A 117 2.24 -24.32 -20.45
C PHE A 117 0.80 -23.81 -20.43
N GLY A 118 0.06 -24.03 -21.52
CA GLY A 118 -1.35 -23.64 -21.61
C GLY A 118 -1.60 -22.13 -21.79
N TYR A 119 -0.56 -21.33 -22.04
CA TYR A 119 -0.75 -19.95 -22.46
C TYR A 119 -1.05 -19.88 -23.96
N ILE A 120 -2.11 -19.15 -24.34
CA ILE A 120 -2.44 -18.87 -25.74
C ILE A 120 -2.46 -17.36 -25.93
N GLU A 121 -1.68 -16.87 -26.89
CA GLU A 121 -1.64 -15.44 -27.20
C GLU A 121 -3.03 -14.94 -27.61
N GLY A 122 -3.42 -13.78 -27.08
CA GLY A 122 -4.75 -13.20 -27.29
C GLY A 122 -5.88 -13.79 -26.44
N LEU A 123 -5.72 -14.99 -25.88
CA LEU A 123 -6.72 -15.61 -24.99
C LEU A 123 -6.31 -15.60 -23.52
N GLY A 124 -5.01 -15.72 -23.24
CA GLY A 124 -4.46 -15.75 -21.89
C GLY A 124 -4.11 -17.15 -21.40
N GLN A 125 -4.03 -17.30 -20.08
CA GLN A 125 -3.51 -18.50 -19.42
C GLN A 125 -4.62 -19.53 -19.14
N PHE A 126 -4.41 -20.79 -19.50
CA PHE A 126 -5.27 -21.91 -19.13
C PHE A 126 -4.62 -22.77 -18.03
N CYS A 127 -5.42 -23.44 -17.20
CA CYS A 127 -4.93 -24.59 -16.42
C CYS A 127 -4.85 -25.82 -17.32
N GLU A 128 -4.14 -26.86 -16.88
CA GLU A 128 -3.91 -28.07 -17.67
C GLU A 128 -5.22 -28.75 -18.12
N ASP A 129 -6.19 -28.90 -17.21
CA ASP A 129 -7.49 -29.49 -17.54
C ASP A 129 -8.25 -28.69 -18.60
N CYS A 130 -8.28 -27.35 -18.46
CA CYS A 130 -8.98 -26.48 -19.41
C CYS A 130 -8.25 -26.43 -20.74
N TYR A 131 -6.92 -26.45 -20.74
CA TYR A 131 -6.11 -26.49 -21.96
C TYR A 131 -6.34 -27.78 -22.74
N SER A 132 -6.25 -28.94 -22.09
CA SER A 132 -6.48 -30.25 -22.71
C SER A 132 -7.88 -30.33 -23.29
N LYS A 133 -8.92 -29.90 -22.55
CA LYS A 133 -10.30 -29.82 -23.08
C LYS A 133 -10.43 -28.87 -24.26
N THR A 134 -9.69 -27.77 -24.29
CA THR A 134 -9.76 -26.78 -25.37
C THR A 134 -9.14 -27.33 -26.66
N ILE A 135 -8.07 -28.11 -26.56
CA ILE A 135 -7.39 -28.73 -27.70
C ILE A 135 -8.07 -30.03 -28.16
N ASP A 136 -8.55 -30.85 -27.22
CA ASP A 136 -9.26 -32.09 -27.51
C ASP A 136 -10.60 -31.83 -28.19
N ASN A 137 -11.27 -30.71 -27.88
CA ASN A 137 -12.35 -30.18 -28.69
C ASN A 137 -11.80 -29.58 -29.99
N ARG A 138 -11.25 -30.44 -30.88
CA ARG A 138 -10.60 -30.17 -32.18
C ARG A 138 -11.46 -29.38 -33.19
N PHE A 139 -11.94 -28.20 -32.82
CA PHE A 139 -12.68 -27.26 -33.65
C PHE A 139 -12.12 -25.84 -33.60
N MET A 140 -11.42 -25.43 -32.54
CA MET A 140 -10.90 -24.04 -32.43
C MET A 140 -9.60 -23.78 -33.22
N MET A 141 -8.72 -24.77 -33.41
CA MET A 141 -7.43 -24.55 -34.09
C MET A 141 -7.49 -24.64 -35.64
N ARG A 142 -8.63 -25.04 -36.22
CA ARG A 142 -8.80 -25.09 -37.69
C ARG A 142 -9.23 -23.76 -38.29
N GLU A 143 -9.82 -22.85 -37.51
CA GLU A 143 -10.21 -21.52 -38.00
C GLU A 143 -9.05 -20.52 -37.91
N PHE A 144 -8.29 -20.47 -36.80
CA PHE A 144 -7.16 -19.56 -36.67
C PHE A 144 -6.03 -19.76 -37.70
N HIS A 145 -5.83 -20.99 -38.18
CA HIS A 145 -4.82 -21.27 -39.20
C HIS A 145 -5.22 -20.82 -40.62
N ARG A 146 -6.51 -20.50 -40.85
CA ARG A 146 -7.01 -20.04 -42.14
C ARG A 146 -6.94 -18.51 -42.29
N ASP A 147 -6.87 -17.78 -41.19
CA ASP A 147 -6.87 -16.31 -41.17
C ASP A 147 -5.45 -15.70 -41.26
N TYR A 148 -4.39 -16.52 -41.28
CA TYR A 148 -2.99 -16.06 -41.37
C TYR A 148 -2.26 -16.51 -42.66
N LEU A 149 -2.98 -17.05 -43.65
CA LEU A 149 -2.41 -17.48 -44.93
C LEU A 149 -3.05 -16.82 -46.17
N PHE A 150 -3.65 -15.64 -46.02
CA PHE A 150 -4.04 -14.77 -47.14
C PHE A 150 -3.58 -13.34 -46.90
#